data_AF-A0A9D8DY73-F1
#
_entry.id   AF-A0A9D8DY73-F1
#
_cell.length_a   1.000
_cell.length_b   1.000
_cell.length_c   1.000
_cell.angle_alpha   90.00
_cell.angle_beta   90.00
_cell.angle_gamma   90.00
#
_symmetry.space_group_name_H-M   'P 1'
#
loop_
_entity.id
_entity.type
_entity.pdbx_description
1 polymer ?
#
loop_
_entity_poly.entity_id
_entity_poly.type
_entity_poly.pdbx_seq_one_letter_code
_entity_poly.pdbx_strand_id
1 'polypeptide(L)'
;EAEVVEATAVLASARAWADQVAAMGEGEVLFRLNCARCHTKGASYFDPDNLRLPPPPPPGSGAFGPSLRGGSTLLQFPGVAGEQEQFDWIALGAPANEGYGVRGISSGRMPYFVNVLSERQIKAIVAYERGL
;
A
#
# COMPACT_ATOMS: atom_id res chain seq x y z
N GLU A 1 4.84 -10.14 -37.70
CA GLU A 1 5.92 -9.32 -37.09
C GLU A 1 5.43 -8.50 -35.91
N ALA A 2 4.41 -7.63 -36.07
CA ALA A 2 3.86 -6.82 -34.96
C ALA A 2 3.38 -7.62 -33.74
N GLU A 3 2.70 -8.76 -33.95
CA GLU A 3 2.23 -9.64 -32.86
C GLU A 3 3.38 -10.24 -32.03
N VAL A 4 4.48 -10.63 -32.70
CA VAL A 4 5.67 -11.18 -32.03
C VAL A 4 6.38 -10.09 -31.22
N VAL A 5 6.43 -8.85 -31.73
CA VAL A 5 6.99 -7.70 -31.01
C VAL A 5 6.20 -7.42 -29.73
N GLU A 6 4.87 -7.35 -29.83
CA GLU A 6 3.99 -7.12 -28.67
C GLU A 6 4.13 -8.24 -27.63
N ALA A 7 4.07 -9.51 -28.05
CA ALA A 7 4.24 -10.64 -27.14
C ALA A 7 5.60 -10.64 -26.42
N THR A 8 6.66 -10.21 -27.13
CA THR A 8 8.00 -10.08 -26.54
C THR A 8 8.05 -8.96 -25.50
N ALA A 9 7.38 -7.83 -25.76
CA ALA A 9 7.29 -6.72 -24.82
C ALA A 9 6.50 -7.09 -23.55
N VAL A 10 5.38 -7.81 -23.70
CA VAL A 10 4.59 -8.33 -22.57
C VAL A 10 5.43 -9.27 -21.72
N LEU A 11 6.15 -10.21 -22.34
CA LEU A 11 7.04 -11.13 -21.64
C LEU A 11 8.15 -10.39 -20.87
N ALA A 12 8.72 -9.33 -21.45
CA ALA A 12 9.72 -8.50 -20.79
C ALA A 12 9.14 -7.76 -19.57
N SER A 13 7.95 -7.18 -19.70
CA SER A 13 7.22 -6.52 -18.60
C SER A 13 6.94 -7.50 -17.46
N ALA A 14 6.38 -8.67 -17.78
CA ALA A 14 6.06 -9.71 -16.80
C ALA A 14 7.29 -10.20 -16.02
N ARG A 15 8.44 -10.35 -16.70
CA ARG A 15 9.72 -10.71 -16.05
C ARG A 15 10.22 -9.61 -15.13
N ALA A 16 10.23 -8.36 -15.60
CA ALA A 16 10.63 -7.21 -14.77
C ALA A 16 9.75 -7.08 -13.52
N TRP A 17 8.45 -7.35 -13.65
CA TRP A 17 7.53 -7.38 -12.51
C TRP A 17 7.82 -8.52 -11.54
N ALA A 18 8.09 -9.72 -12.05
CA ALA A 18 8.47 -10.86 -11.24
C ALA A 18 9.76 -10.58 -10.44
N ASP A 19 10.76 -9.98 -11.08
CA ASP A 19 12.02 -9.59 -10.44
C ASP A 19 11.78 -8.53 -9.34
N GLN A 20 10.92 -7.55 -9.59
CA GLN A 20 10.51 -6.57 -8.57
C GLN A 20 9.85 -7.24 -7.37
N VAL A 21 8.87 -8.13 -7.60
CA VAL A 21 8.19 -8.86 -6.53
C VAL A 21 9.16 -9.73 -5.73
N ALA A 22 10.11 -10.38 -6.39
CA ALA A 22 11.13 -11.19 -5.74
C ALA A 22 12.07 -10.36 -4.85
N ALA A 23 12.24 -9.07 -5.14
CA ALA A 23 13.06 -8.15 -4.35
C ALA A 23 12.31 -7.47 -3.19
N MET A 24 10.98 -7.59 -3.12
CA MET A 24 10.16 -6.94 -2.09
C MET A 24 10.41 -7.53 -0.71
N GLY A 25 10.53 -6.66 0.30
CA GLY A 25 10.47 -7.06 1.70
C GLY A 25 9.04 -7.48 2.10
N GLU A 26 8.91 -8.20 3.22
CA GLU A 26 7.60 -8.67 3.70
C GLU A 26 6.58 -7.53 3.87
N GLY A 27 6.99 -6.39 4.44
CA GLY A 27 6.10 -5.24 4.63
C GLY A 27 5.56 -4.65 3.32
N GLU A 28 6.39 -4.64 2.27
CA GLU A 28 5.99 -4.17 0.94
C GLU A 28 4.99 -5.13 0.27
N VAL A 29 5.26 -6.44 0.35
CA VAL A 29 4.33 -7.46 -0.15
C VAL A 29 2.97 -7.34 0.56
N LEU A 30 2.99 -7.22 1.89
CA LEU A 30 1.77 -7.08 2.68
C LEU A 30 1.03 -5.78 2.36
N PHE A 31 1.73 -4.66 2.23
CA PHE A 31 1.14 -3.38 1.82
C PHE A 31 0.47 -3.51 0.45
N ARG A 32 1.13 -4.14 -0.52
CA ARG A 32 0.58 -4.34 -1.85
C ARG A 32 -0.72 -5.16 -1.84
N LEU A 33 -0.76 -6.23 -1.05
CA LEU A 33 -1.91 -7.13 -0.98
C LEU A 33 -3.10 -6.53 -0.23
N ASN A 34 -2.85 -5.69 0.79
CA ASN A 34 -3.88 -5.26 1.73
C ASN A 34 -4.22 -3.76 1.66
N CYS A 35 -3.26 -2.91 1.31
CA CYS A 35 -3.37 -1.45 1.44
C CYS A 35 -3.36 -0.74 0.08
N ALA A 36 -2.56 -1.21 -0.88
CA ALA A 36 -2.25 -0.49 -2.11
C ALA A 36 -3.50 -0.17 -2.95
N ARG A 37 -4.53 -1.03 -2.93
CA ARG A 37 -5.78 -0.78 -3.65
C ARG A 37 -6.43 0.56 -3.27
N CYS A 38 -6.29 0.99 -2.01
CA CYS A 38 -6.83 2.26 -1.52
C CYS A 38 -5.77 3.36 -1.48
N HIS A 39 -4.52 3.02 -1.20
CA HIS A 39 -3.45 3.99 -0.97
C HIS A 39 -2.47 4.17 -2.14
N THR A 40 -2.66 3.51 -3.27
CA THR A 40 -1.83 3.67 -4.47
C THR A 40 -2.75 3.84 -5.68
N LYS A 41 -2.56 4.94 -6.43
CA LYS A 41 -3.38 5.24 -7.61
C LYS A 41 -3.16 4.15 -8.66
N GLY A 42 -4.24 3.70 -9.28
CA GLY A 42 -4.18 2.69 -10.34
C GLY A 42 -3.85 1.26 -9.90
N ALA A 43 -3.51 1.03 -8.62
CA ALA A 43 -3.19 -0.32 -8.14
C ALA A 43 -4.38 -1.31 -8.24
N SER A 44 -5.61 -0.81 -8.21
CA SER A 44 -6.82 -1.63 -8.27
C SER A 44 -7.11 -2.25 -9.64
N TYR A 45 -6.50 -1.74 -10.70
CA TYR A 45 -6.68 -2.22 -12.08
C TYR A 45 -5.34 -2.44 -12.80
N PHE A 46 -4.22 -2.40 -12.07
CA PHE A 46 -2.92 -2.64 -12.66
C PHE A 46 -2.80 -4.10 -13.10
N ASP A 47 -2.33 -4.27 -14.33
CA ASP A 47 -2.06 -5.57 -14.93
C ASP A 47 -0.70 -5.48 -15.64
N PRO A 48 0.34 -6.21 -15.18
CA PRO A 48 1.68 -6.17 -15.75
C PRO A 48 1.73 -6.72 -17.19
N ASP A 49 0.72 -7.48 -17.60
CA ASP A 49 0.62 -8.08 -18.94
C ASP A 49 -0.13 -7.17 -19.92
N ASN A 50 -0.75 -6.10 -19.42
CA ASN A 50 -1.50 -5.13 -20.24
C ASN A 50 -0.73 -3.82 -20.39
N LEU A 51 0.14 -3.76 -21.41
CA LEU A 51 0.99 -2.60 -21.71
C LEU A 51 0.24 -1.32 -22.10
N ARG A 52 -1.08 -1.39 -22.33
CA ARG A 52 -1.92 -0.20 -22.58
C ARG A 52 -2.23 0.56 -21.29
N LEU A 53 -2.13 -0.10 -20.14
CA LEU A 53 -2.29 0.53 -18.84
C LEU A 53 -0.92 1.03 -18.37
N PRO A 54 -0.80 2.30 -17.94
CA PRO A 54 0.45 2.77 -17.36
C PRO A 54 0.72 2.03 -16.04
N PRO A 55 2.00 1.81 -15.69
CA PRO A 55 2.34 1.30 -14.37
C PRO A 55 1.81 2.25 -13.28
N PRO A 56 1.47 1.72 -12.09
CA PRO A 56 1.02 2.56 -10.99
C PRO A 56 2.14 3.54 -10.60
N PRO A 57 1.81 4.76 -10.16
CA PRO A 57 2.77 5.61 -9.46
C PRO A 57 3.35 4.92 -8.22
N PRO A 58 4.38 5.51 -7.59
CA PRO A 58 5.04 4.90 -6.43
C PRO A 58 4.05 4.46 -5.33
N PRO A 59 4.32 3.34 -4.63
CA PRO A 59 3.48 2.85 -3.54
C PRO A 59 3.11 3.93 -2.52
N GLY A 60 1.84 3.96 -2.10
CA GLY A 60 1.37 4.94 -1.13
C GLY A 60 1.02 6.31 -1.71
N SER A 61 0.98 6.47 -3.04
CA SER A 61 0.68 7.76 -3.72
C SER A 61 -0.68 8.40 -3.38
N GLY A 62 -1.55 7.68 -2.66
CA GLY A 62 -2.93 8.03 -2.40
C GLY A 62 -3.84 7.70 -3.59
N ALA A 63 -5.10 7.38 -3.29
CA ALA A 63 -6.16 7.19 -4.27
C ALA A 63 -7.52 7.42 -3.62
N PHE A 64 -8.10 6.36 -3.05
CA PHE A 64 -9.31 6.43 -2.25
C PHE A 64 -8.99 6.79 -0.79
N GLY A 65 -7.90 6.20 -0.27
CA GLY A 65 -7.28 6.61 0.98
C GLY A 65 -6.25 7.73 0.74
N PRO A 66 -5.82 8.41 1.81
CA PRO A 66 -4.81 9.46 1.72
C PRO A 66 -3.46 8.93 1.21
N SER A 67 -2.61 9.85 0.75
CA SER A 67 -1.20 9.54 0.48
C SER A 67 -0.51 9.15 1.79
N LEU A 68 0.35 8.15 1.72
CA LEU A 68 1.22 7.71 2.82
C LEU A 68 2.68 8.17 2.65
N ARG A 69 2.98 8.75 1.47
CA ARG A 69 4.32 9.16 1.09
C ARG A 69 4.75 10.51 1.66
N GLY A 70 6.04 10.79 1.54
CA GLY A 70 6.59 12.14 1.75
C GLY A 70 6.49 12.58 3.21
N GLY A 71 6.56 11.62 4.13
CA GLY A 71 6.41 11.85 5.56
C GLY A 71 4.98 12.04 6.04
N SER A 72 3.95 11.89 5.19
CA SER A 72 2.55 12.04 5.61
C SER A 72 2.17 11.08 6.74
N THR A 73 2.63 9.83 6.68
CA THR A 73 2.42 8.84 7.75
C THR A 73 3.04 9.31 9.07
N LEU A 74 4.25 9.88 9.02
CA LEU A 74 4.96 10.36 10.21
C LEU A 74 4.32 11.62 10.80
N LEU A 75 3.71 12.47 9.98
CA LEU A 75 2.94 13.62 10.45
C LEU A 75 1.63 13.20 11.11
N GLN A 76 0.96 12.17 10.58
CA GLN A 76 -0.27 11.63 11.15
C GLN A 76 0.00 10.88 12.46
N PHE A 77 1.13 10.17 12.54
CA PHE A 77 1.51 9.30 13.65
C PHE A 77 2.95 9.57 14.10
N PRO A 78 3.18 10.66 14.86
CA PRO A 78 4.52 11.15 15.15
C PRO A 78 5.26 10.35 16.23
N GLY A 79 6.57 10.18 16.01
CA GLY A 79 7.48 9.59 16.99
C GLY A 79 7.24 8.10 17.26
N VAL A 80 7.84 7.61 18.35
CA VAL A 80 7.77 6.20 18.76
C VAL A 80 6.37 5.82 19.24
N ALA A 81 5.70 6.71 19.99
CA ALA A 81 4.31 6.50 20.40
C ALA A 81 3.38 6.41 19.18
N GLY A 82 3.60 7.26 18.17
CA GLY A 82 2.84 7.22 16.93
C GLY A 82 2.97 5.91 16.16
N GLU A 83 4.10 5.19 16.26
CA GLU A 83 4.21 3.88 15.64
C GLU A 83 3.20 2.88 16.20
N GLN A 84 3.00 2.88 17.53
CA GLN A 84 1.98 2.06 18.17
C GLN A 84 0.56 2.56 17.83
N GLU A 85 0.34 3.87 17.78
CA GLU A 85 -0.96 4.44 17.36
C GLU A 85 -1.32 4.04 15.92
N GLN A 86 -0.33 4.01 15.01
CA GLN A 86 -0.52 3.55 13.64
C GLN A 86 -0.81 2.04 13.62
N PHE A 87 -0.10 1.25 14.42
CA PHE A 87 -0.39 -0.17 14.57
C PHE A 87 -1.83 -0.39 15.02
N ASP A 88 -2.28 0.31 16.07
CA ASP A 88 -3.63 0.19 16.61
C ASP A 88 -4.68 0.62 15.58
N TRP A 89 -4.38 1.68 14.81
CA TRP A 89 -5.22 2.14 13.70
C TRP A 89 -5.37 1.08 12.60
N ILE A 90 -4.29 0.42 12.17
CA ILE A 90 -4.37 -0.65 11.16
C ILE A 90 -5.02 -1.92 11.73
N ALA A 91 -4.72 -2.25 12.99
CA ALA A 91 -5.22 -3.45 13.64
C ALA A 91 -6.71 -3.38 13.95
N LEU A 92 -7.17 -2.27 14.52
CA LEU A 92 -8.51 -2.11 15.11
C LEU A 92 -9.39 -1.11 14.35
N GLY A 93 -8.80 -0.15 13.63
CA GLY A 93 -9.51 0.94 13.00
C GLY A 93 -10.19 1.88 14.00
N ALA A 94 -11.05 2.75 13.49
CA ALA A 94 -12.01 3.49 14.30
C ALA A 94 -13.33 3.70 13.54
N PRO A 95 -14.47 3.79 14.24
CA PRO A 95 -15.77 4.11 13.64
C PRO A 95 -15.75 5.42 12.85
N ALA A 96 -16.73 5.60 11.96
CA ALA A 96 -16.87 6.84 11.22
C ALA A 96 -17.05 8.04 12.17
N ASN A 97 -16.38 9.15 11.84
CA ASN A 97 -16.33 10.41 12.60
C ASN A 97 -15.55 10.37 13.92
N GLU A 98 -14.92 9.24 14.25
CA GLU A 98 -14.01 9.15 15.40
C GLU A 98 -12.59 9.60 15.03
N GLY A 99 -11.86 10.07 16.04
CA GLY A 99 -10.48 10.56 15.88
C GLY A 99 -9.46 9.44 15.72
N TYR A 100 -8.42 9.68 14.93
CA TYR A 100 -7.21 8.83 14.89
C TYR A 100 -5.96 9.67 14.60
N GLY A 101 -4.82 9.29 15.19
CA GLY A 101 -3.56 10.04 15.09
C GLY A 101 -3.73 11.54 15.35
N VAL A 102 -2.91 12.35 14.67
CA VAL A 102 -2.96 13.82 14.79
C VAL A 102 -4.04 14.39 13.87
N ARG A 103 -5.18 14.81 14.45
CA ARG A 103 -6.30 15.47 13.74
C ARG A 103 -6.93 14.64 12.60
N GLY A 104 -6.71 13.34 12.57
CA GLY A 104 -7.39 12.44 11.63
C GLY A 104 -8.82 12.19 12.07
N ILE A 105 -9.74 12.13 11.10
CA ILE A 105 -11.14 11.75 11.33
C ILE A 105 -11.44 10.55 10.44
N SER A 106 -11.82 9.44 11.07
CA SER A 106 -12.09 8.19 10.37
C SER A 106 -13.31 8.32 9.47
N SER A 107 -13.20 7.80 8.25
CA SER A 107 -14.35 7.64 7.36
C SER A 107 -15.17 6.38 7.68
N GLY A 108 -14.66 5.48 8.54
CA GLY A 108 -15.20 4.15 8.79
C GLY A 108 -15.06 3.17 7.62
N ARG A 109 -14.38 3.56 6.53
CA ARG A 109 -14.26 2.74 5.30
C ARG A 109 -12.98 1.91 5.25
N MET A 110 -11.94 2.30 5.99
CA MET A 110 -10.72 1.52 6.06
C MET A 110 -11.01 0.23 6.86
N PRO A 111 -10.76 -0.96 6.29
CA PRO A 111 -10.90 -2.20 7.05
C PRO A 111 -9.83 -2.26 8.16
N TYR A 112 -10.11 -3.06 9.19
CA TYR A 112 -9.18 -3.34 10.27
C TYR A 112 -8.67 -4.78 10.16
N PHE A 113 -7.41 -5.01 10.54
CA PHE A 113 -6.67 -6.20 10.11
C PHE A 113 -6.30 -7.17 11.23
N VAL A 114 -6.64 -6.92 12.49
CA VAL A 114 -6.27 -7.81 13.62
C VAL A 114 -6.78 -9.25 13.46
N ASN A 115 -7.88 -9.44 12.73
CA ASN A 115 -8.47 -10.76 12.47
C ASN A 115 -7.98 -11.41 11.17
N VAL A 116 -7.13 -10.71 10.41
CA VAL A 116 -6.67 -11.13 9.06
C VAL A 116 -5.14 -11.28 9.02
N LEU A 117 -4.44 -10.43 9.76
CA LEU A 117 -2.98 -10.37 9.81
C LEU A 117 -2.51 -10.54 11.26
N SER A 118 -1.38 -11.24 11.43
CA SER A 118 -0.70 -11.32 12.72
C SER A 118 -0.10 -9.96 13.12
N GLU A 119 0.13 -9.77 14.42
CA GLU A 119 0.83 -8.59 14.96
C GLU A 119 2.15 -8.32 14.22
N ARG A 120 2.94 -9.35 13.96
CA ARG A 120 4.21 -9.25 13.24
C ARG A 120 4.02 -8.69 11.82
N GLN A 121 2.99 -9.13 11.11
CA GLN A 121 2.68 -8.68 9.76
C GLN A 121 2.18 -7.23 9.76
N ILE A 122 1.34 -6.84 10.72
CA ILE A 122 0.90 -5.45 10.85
C ILE A 122 2.09 -4.54 11.16
N LYS A 123 3.02 -4.95 12.05
CA LYS A 123 4.27 -4.21 12.30
C LYS A 123 5.14 -4.08 11.05
N ALA A 124 5.22 -5.13 10.22
CA ALA A 124 5.94 -5.05 8.95
C ALA A 124 5.30 -4.04 7.97
N ILE A 125 3.96 -3.98 7.91
CA ILE A 125 3.24 -2.95 7.14
C ILE A 125 3.56 -1.55 7.68
N VAL A 126 3.43 -1.35 9.00
CA VAL A 126 3.72 -0.06 9.66
C VAL A 126 5.14 0.41 9.34
N ALA A 127 6.13 -0.47 9.47
CA ALA A 127 7.53 -0.16 9.16
C ALA A 127 7.72 0.24 7.69
N TYR A 128 7.06 -0.44 6.76
CA TYR A 128 7.10 -0.09 5.34
C TYR A 128 6.43 1.26 5.07
N GLU A 129 5.20 1.48 5.55
CA GLU A 129 4.43 2.71 5.33
C GLU A 129 5.11 3.97 5.91
N ARG A 130 5.88 3.80 7.00
CA ARG A 130 6.66 4.88 7.61
C ARG A 130 7.92 5.24 6.82
N GLY A 131 8.36 4.36 5.91
CA GLY A 131 9.49 4.57 5.01
C GLY A 131 9.13 5.10 3.61
N LEU A 132 7.84 5.37 3.34
CA LEU A 132 7.32 5.79 2.03
C LEU A 132 7.44 7.29 1.69
#